data_AF-A0A260W802-F1
#
_entry.id   AF-A0A260W802-F1
#
_cell.length_a   1.000
_cell.length_b   1.000
_cell.length_c   1.000
_cell.angle_alpha   90.00
_cell.angle_beta   90.00
_cell.angle_gamma   90.00
#
_symmetry.space_group_name_H-M   'P 1'
#
loop_
_entity.id
_entity.type
_entity.pdbx_description
1 polymer ?
#
loop_
_entity_poly.entity_id
_entity_poly.type
_entity_poly.pdbx_seq_one_letter_code
_entity_poly.pdbx_strand_id
1 'polypeptide(L)'
;MASTPRFLQGVFPFTGHGLDKPENVDPSTTFVVPSGSIAQPLYFRGGNSSDELVVVSLLRDGQPMRLFPMGAKSGVNIPLRVVEDVDPDSVLELVVAAPEGTTGEVVVDFGLVLI
;
A
#
# COMPACT_ATOMS: atom_id res chain seq x y z
N MET A 1 -4.17 22.30 -15.36
CA MET A 1 -4.78 20.96 -15.46
C MET A 1 -5.34 20.62 -14.08
N ALA A 2 -6.52 20.01 -13.99
CA ALA A 2 -7.06 19.54 -12.72
C ALA A 2 -6.49 18.14 -12.45
N SER A 3 -5.92 17.93 -11.27
CA SER A 3 -5.45 16.61 -10.83
C SER A 3 -6.63 15.65 -10.68
N THR A 4 -6.48 14.39 -11.08
CA THR A 4 -7.54 13.36 -10.94
C THR A 4 -7.24 12.44 -9.75
N PRO A 5 -8.09 12.39 -8.71
CA PRO A 5 -7.85 11.52 -7.57
C PRO A 5 -8.06 10.04 -7.92
N ARG A 6 -7.26 9.17 -7.29
CA ARG A 6 -7.35 7.71 -7.38
C ARG A 6 -7.09 7.10 -6.00
N PHE A 7 -7.73 5.96 -5.75
CA PHE A 7 -7.66 5.28 -4.45
C PHE A 7 -7.42 3.79 -4.64
N LEU A 8 -6.52 3.23 -3.84
CA LEU A 8 -6.36 1.79 -3.63
C LEU A 8 -6.82 1.54 -2.21
N GLN A 9 -7.99 0.92 -2.02
CA GLN A 9 -8.64 0.88 -0.71
C GLN A 9 -9.54 -0.34 -0.53
N GLY A 10 -9.67 -0.79 0.71
CA GLY A 10 -10.52 -1.92 1.08
C GLY A 10 -10.18 -2.50 2.45
N VAL A 11 -10.78 -3.64 2.75
CA VAL A 11 -10.49 -4.46 3.93
C VAL A 11 -10.23 -5.87 3.42
N PHE A 12 -9.04 -6.40 3.69
CA PHE A 12 -8.57 -7.63 3.08
C PHE A 12 -8.08 -8.62 4.15
N PRO A 13 -8.50 -9.88 4.10
CA PRO A 13 -7.92 -10.91 4.96
C PRO A 13 -6.48 -11.19 4.53
N PHE A 14 -5.62 -11.57 5.48
CA PHE A 14 -4.27 -12.02 5.19
C PHE A 14 -3.86 -13.21 6.06
N THR A 15 -2.86 -13.95 5.59
CA THR A 15 -2.09 -14.93 6.36
C THR A 15 -0.61 -14.58 6.23
N GLY A 16 0.09 -14.45 7.36
CA GLY A 16 1.50 -14.12 7.39
C GLY A 16 2.39 -15.32 7.07
N HIS A 17 3.43 -15.09 6.30
CA HIS A 17 4.45 -16.08 5.91
C HIS A 17 5.89 -15.66 6.27
N GLY A 18 6.04 -14.55 6.99
CA GLY A 18 7.31 -13.91 7.33
C GLY A 18 7.31 -12.42 6.97
N LEU A 19 7.94 -11.58 7.80
CA LEU A 19 8.05 -10.13 7.54
C LEU A 19 8.93 -9.79 6.33
N ASP A 20 9.74 -10.75 5.88
CA ASP A 20 10.61 -10.70 4.71
C ASP A 20 9.95 -11.30 3.44
N LYS A 21 8.70 -11.77 3.54
CA LYS A 21 7.95 -12.38 2.43
C LYS A 21 6.64 -11.61 2.18
N PRO A 22 6.71 -10.39 1.65
CA PRO A 22 5.52 -9.64 1.31
C PRO A 22 4.76 -10.28 0.15
N GLU A 23 3.43 -10.27 0.24
CA GLU A 23 2.51 -10.80 -0.78
C GLU A 23 1.48 -9.74 -1.17
N ASN A 24 0.97 -9.80 -2.41
CA ASN A 24 -0.05 -8.88 -2.89
C ASN A 24 -1.26 -8.86 -1.93
N VAL A 25 -1.72 -7.67 -1.54
CA VAL A 25 -2.88 -7.53 -0.66
C VAL A 25 -4.15 -8.04 -1.34
N ASP A 26 -4.40 -7.54 -2.55
CA ASP A 26 -5.48 -7.94 -3.45
C ASP A 26 -5.23 -7.35 -4.84
N PRO A 27 -5.63 -8.02 -5.95
CA PRO A 27 -5.44 -7.50 -7.30
C PRO A 27 -6.02 -6.08 -7.53
N SER A 28 -7.06 -5.69 -6.78
CA SER A 28 -7.63 -4.33 -6.81
C SER A 28 -6.72 -3.25 -6.23
N THR A 29 -5.65 -3.64 -5.53
CA THR A 29 -4.63 -2.73 -4.98
C THR A 29 -3.39 -2.61 -5.86
N THR A 30 -3.50 -3.04 -7.12
CA THR A 30 -2.49 -2.85 -8.16
C THR A 30 -2.96 -1.81 -9.17
N PHE A 31 -2.07 -0.89 -9.54
CA PHE A 31 -2.39 0.22 -10.44
C PHE A 31 -1.22 0.52 -11.40
N VAL A 32 -1.51 0.50 -12.69
CA VAL A 32 -0.59 0.96 -13.73
C VAL A 32 -0.80 2.45 -13.94
N VAL A 33 0.27 3.25 -13.83
CA VAL A 33 0.22 4.68 -14.13
C VAL A 33 -0.06 4.86 -15.62
N PRO A 34 -1.16 5.53 -16.03
CA PRO A 34 -1.49 5.68 -17.43
C PRO A 34 -0.41 6.45 -18.19
N SER A 35 -0.15 6.03 -19.43
CA SER A 35 0.74 6.75 -20.34
C SER A 35 0.34 8.24 -20.43
N GLY A 36 1.33 9.13 -20.34
CA GLY A 36 1.14 10.58 -20.36
C GLY A 36 0.62 11.20 -19.05
N SER A 37 0.53 10.43 -17.96
CA SER A 37 0.20 10.93 -16.61
C SER A 37 1.34 10.67 -15.64
N ILE A 38 1.53 11.55 -14.66
CA ILE A 38 2.38 11.28 -13.50
C ILE A 38 1.46 10.96 -12.31
N ALA A 39 1.80 9.92 -11.54
CA ALA A 39 1.09 9.61 -10.30
C ALA A 39 1.83 10.19 -9.09
N GLN A 40 1.11 10.86 -8.20
CA GLN A 40 1.64 11.41 -6.95
C GLN A 40 0.95 10.76 -5.75
N PRO A 41 1.61 9.84 -5.03
CA PRO A 41 1.14 9.33 -3.74
C PRO A 41 0.95 10.45 -2.72
N LEU A 42 -0.22 10.51 -2.07
CA LEU A 42 -0.54 11.58 -1.12
C LEU A 42 -0.60 11.11 0.33
N TYR A 43 -1.19 9.95 0.58
CA TYR A 43 -1.30 9.40 1.93
C TYR A 43 -1.49 7.89 1.92
N PHE A 44 -1.16 7.27 3.05
CA PHE A 44 -1.63 5.95 3.43
C PHE A 44 -2.33 6.02 4.78
N ARG A 45 -3.54 5.48 4.85
CA ARG A 45 -4.25 5.21 6.09
C ARG A 45 -4.48 3.71 6.17
N GLY A 46 -4.11 3.11 7.28
CA GLY A 46 -4.22 1.66 7.42
C GLY A 46 -4.55 1.23 8.83
N GLY A 47 -5.07 0.01 8.93
CA GLY A 47 -5.37 -0.67 10.19
C GLY A 47 -5.01 -2.15 10.10
N ASN A 48 -4.62 -2.73 11.23
CA ASN A 48 -4.30 -4.15 11.39
C ASN A 48 -5.15 -4.72 12.53
N SER A 49 -5.91 -5.77 12.27
CA SER A 49 -6.75 -6.42 13.31
C SER A 49 -6.04 -7.53 14.11
N SER A 50 -4.85 -7.96 13.68
CA SER A 50 -4.08 -9.02 14.35
C SER A 50 -3.38 -8.54 15.61
N ASP A 51 -2.95 -9.49 16.45
CA ASP A 51 -2.16 -9.24 17.66
C ASP A 51 -0.64 -9.08 17.41
N GLU A 52 -0.23 -8.98 16.14
CA GLU A 52 1.17 -8.95 15.71
C GLU A 52 1.50 -7.69 14.90
N LEU A 53 2.79 -7.46 14.65
CA LEU A 53 3.24 -6.45 13.68
C LEU A 53 2.85 -6.87 12.26
N VAL A 54 2.21 -5.99 11.52
CA VAL A 54 1.94 -6.15 10.09
C VAL A 54 2.57 -4.99 9.33
N VAL A 55 3.11 -5.25 8.15
CA VAL A 55 3.70 -4.21 7.31
C VAL A 55 3.01 -4.24 5.95
N VAL A 56 2.29 -3.17 5.63
CA VAL A 56 1.90 -2.91 4.23
C VAL A 56 3.01 -2.12 3.58
N SER A 57 3.38 -2.48 2.35
CA SER A 57 4.39 -1.77 1.57
C SER A 57 3.82 -1.36 0.22
N LEU A 58 4.15 -0.14 -0.20
CA LEU A 58 3.98 0.30 -1.59
C LEU A 58 5.21 -0.16 -2.38
N LEU A 59 4.99 -0.94 -3.43
CA LEU A 59 5.99 -1.26 -4.42
C LEU A 59 5.82 -0.37 -5.64
N ARG A 60 6.95 -0.05 -6.29
CA ARG A 60 7.04 0.49 -7.65
C ARG A 60 7.82 -0.52 -8.48
N ASP A 61 7.20 -1.09 -9.50
CA ASP A 61 7.83 -2.06 -10.42
C ASP A 61 8.50 -3.23 -9.67
N GLY A 62 7.82 -3.73 -8.64
CA GLY A 62 8.30 -4.81 -7.77
C GLY A 62 9.36 -4.42 -6.74
N GLN A 63 9.80 -3.16 -6.70
CA GLN A 63 10.76 -2.68 -5.71
C GLN A 63 10.07 -1.88 -4.60
N PRO A 64 10.47 -2.05 -3.32
CA PRO A 64 9.91 -1.27 -2.22
C PRO A 64 10.12 0.23 -2.40
N MET A 65 9.02 0.98 -2.41
CA MET A 65 9.02 2.44 -2.46
C MET A 65 8.77 3.04 -1.06
N ARG A 66 7.84 2.45 -0.30
CA ARG A 66 7.50 2.91 1.06
C ARG A 66 6.93 1.78 1.90
N LEU A 67 7.27 1.74 3.20
CA LEU A 67 6.69 0.81 4.16
C LEU A 67 5.77 1.54 5.15
N PHE A 68 4.72 0.84 5.58
CA PHE A 68 3.70 1.28 6.54
C PHE A 68 3.55 0.24 7.67
N PRO A 69 4.47 0.21 8.64
CA PRO A 69 4.38 -0.71 9.77
C PRO A 69 3.20 -0.33 10.68
N MET A 70 2.40 -1.34 11.06
CA MET A 70 1.27 -1.23 11.98
C MET A 70 1.42 -2.29 13.07
N GLY A 71 1.52 -1.86 14.33
CA GLY A 71 1.56 -2.79 15.46
C GLY A 71 0.25 -3.56 15.66
N ALA A 72 0.24 -4.39 16.70
CA ALA A 72 -0.92 -5.17 17.11
C ALA A 72 -2.18 -4.30 17.29
N LYS A 73 -3.29 -4.68 16.67
CA LYS A 73 -4.62 -4.04 16.79
C LYS A 73 -4.57 -2.51 16.63
N SER A 74 -3.70 -2.03 15.76
CA SER A 74 -3.40 -0.60 15.61
C SER A 74 -3.68 -0.10 14.19
N GLY A 75 -3.60 1.21 14.02
CA GLY A 75 -3.67 1.84 12.72
C GLY A 75 -2.72 3.03 12.62
N VAL A 76 -2.49 3.48 11.39
CA VAL A 76 -1.60 4.58 11.04
C VAL A 76 -2.27 5.53 10.06
N ASN A 77 -1.84 6.79 10.10
CA ASN A 77 -2.16 7.80 9.10
C ASN A 77 -0.87 8.52 8.71
N ILE A 78 -0.38 8.25 7.50
CA ILE A 78 0.94 8.63 7.04
C ILE A 78 0.78 9.53 5.80
N PRO A 79 1.11 10.83 5.91
CA PRO A 79 1.20 11.70 4.74
C PRO A 79 2.45 11.36 3.92
N LEU A 80 2.31 11.31 2.59
CA LEU A 80 3.36 10.87 1.66
C LEU A 80 4.04 12.02 0.90
N ARG A 81 4.11 13.21 1.52
CA ARG A 81 4.74 14.40 0.91
C ARG A 81 6.25 14.28 0.64
N VAL A 82 6.87 13.17 1.01
CA VAL A 82 8.31 12.88 0.84
C VAL A 82 8.52 11.78 -0.22
N VAL A 83 7.45 11.25 -0.80
CA VAL A 83 7.52 10.21 -1.83
C VAL A 83 7.66 10.89 -3.19
N GLU A 84 8.49 10.31 -4.05
CA GLU A 84 8.74 10.79 -5.41
C GLU A 84 7.51 10.61 -6.30
N ASP A 85 7.43 11.46 -7.32
CA ASP A 85 6.48 11.29 -8.42
C ASP A 85 6.75 9.96 -9.14
N VAL A 86 5.69 9.31 -9.60
CA VAL A 86 5.75 8.01 -10.25
C VAL A 86 5.47 8.19 -11.74
N ASP A 87 6.45 7.81 -12.55
CA ASP A 87 6.44 7.97 -13.99
C ASP A 87 5.34 7.10 -14.66
N PRO A 88 4.87 7.52 -15.86
CA PRO A 88 3.96 6.71 -16.66
C PRO A 88 4.47 5.28 -16.87
N ASP A 89 3.53 4.36 -17.08
CA ASP A 89 3.76 2.94 -17.37
C ASP A 89 4.39 2.14 -16.20
N SER A 90 4.73 2.80 -15.09
CA SER A 90 5.13 2.14 -13.84
C SER A 90 3.93 1.42 -13.19
N VAL A 91 4.19 0.34 -12.46
CA VAL A 91 3.19 -0.40 -11.67
C VAL A 91 3.36 -0.09 -10.20
N LEU A 92 2.29 0.43 -9.59
CA LEU A 92 2.16 0.55 -8.15
C LEU A 92 1.37 -0.62 -7.59
N GLU A 93 1.84 -1.18 -6.48
CA GLU A 93 1.22 -2.34 -5.84
C GLU A 93 1.31 -2.21 -4.32
N LEU A 94 0.24 -2.59 -3.62
CA LEU A 94 0.29 -2.78 -2.16
C LEU A 94 0.47 -4.25 -1.83
N VAL A 95 1.50 -4.52 -1.03
CA VAL A 95 1.82 -5.86 -0.51
C VAL A 95 1.77 -5.85 1.01
N VAL A 96 1.43 -6.98 1.63
CA VAL A 96 1.40 -7.18 3.08
C VAL A 96 2.38 -8.27 3.50
N ALA A 97 3.08 -8.03 4.60
CA ALA A 97 3.92 -9.02 5.28
C ALA A 97 3.58 -9.06 6.77
N ALA A 98 3.59 -10.26 7.34
CA ALA A 98 3.32 -10.50 8.76
C ALA A 98 4.07 -11.76 9.23
N PRO A 99 4.33 -11.93 10.54
CA PRO A 99 4.95 -13.14 11.08
C PRO A 99 4.19 -14.41 10.64
N GLU A 100 4.94 -15.49 10.45
CA GLU A 100 4.39 -16.77 9.99
C GLU A 100 3.24 -17.25 10.89
N GLY A 101 2.12 -17.59 10.28
CA GLY A 101 0.91 -18.08 10.98
C GLY A 101 0.01 -16.97 11.55
N THR A 102 0.41 -15.70 11.47
CA THR A 102 -0.46 -14.57 11.85
C THR A 102 -1.63 -14.48 10.87
N THR A 103 -2.85 -14.33 11.37
CA THR A 103 -4.02 -14.04 10.52
C THR A 103 -4.73 -12.80 11.01
N GLY A 104 -5.45 -12.15 10.10
CA GLY A 104 -6.24 -10.97 10.40
C GLY A 104 -6.76 -10.31 9.15
N GLU A 105 -7.17 -9.07 9.32
CA GLU A 105 -7.59 -8.18 8.26
C GLU A 105 -6.69 -6.95 8.27
N VAL A 106 -6.32 -6.51 7.06
CA VAL A 106 -5.69 -5.21 6.85
C VAL A 106 -6.69 -4.26 6.23
N VAL A 107 -6.89 -3.11 6.87
CA VAL A 107 -7.64 -1.99 6.31
C VAL A 107 -6.67 -1.12 5.55
N VAL A 108 -6.99 -0.76 4.32
CA VAL A 108 -6.16 0.05 3.44
C VAL A 108 -6.98 1.19 2.87
N ASP A 109 -6.42 2.39 2.91
CA ASP A 109 -6.87 3.56 2.15
C ASP A 109 -5.63 4.33 1.72
N PHE A 110 -5.21 4.10 0.47
CA PHE A 110 -4.08 4.73 -0.17
C PHE A 110 -4.57 5.69 -1.24
N GLY A 111 -4.31 6.98 -1.05
CA GLY A 111 -4.73 8.04 -1.95
C GLY A 111 -3.58 8.55 -2.79
N LEU A 112 -3.83 8.71 -4.09
CA LEU A 112 -2.91 9.34 -5.04
C LEU A 112 -3.67 10.26 -5.99
N VAL A 113 -2.95 11.13 -6.69
CA VAL A 113 -3.50 11.92 -7.80
C VAL A 113 -2.72 11.68 -9.07
N LEU A 114 -3.42 11.73 -10.21
CA LEU A 114 -2.81 11.83 -11.53
C LEU A 114 -2.74 13.29 -11.93
N ILE A 115 -1.56 13.73 -12.39
CA ILE A 115 -1.29 15.08 -12.90
C ILE A 115 -0.82 15.04 -14.34
#